data_AF-A0A9X3EK68-F1
#
_entry.id   AF-A0A9X3EK68-F1
#
_cell.length_a   1.000
_cell.length_b   1.000
_cell.length_c   1.000
_cell.angle_alpha   90.00
_cell.angle_beta   90.00
_cell.angle_gamma   90.00
#
_symmetry.space_group_name_H-M   'P 1'
#
loop_
_entity.id
_entity.type
_entity.pdbx_description
1 polymer ?
#
loop_
_entity_poly.entity_id
_entity_poly.type
_entity_poly.pdbx_seq_one_letter_code
_entity_poly.pdbx_strand_id
1 'polypeptide(L)' 'MYESLTGPLAALSDDVVLYPGHNYGPTPTSPLGTQRKTNRYLRIRSRDDWRRLMGR' A
#
# COMPACT_ATOMS: atom_id res chain seq x y z
N MET A 1 -5.37 -5.21 -7.91
CA MET A 1 -4.40 -4.43 -7.13
C MET A 1 -5.11 -3.39 -6.26
N TYR A 2 -5.77 -2.35 -6.82
CA TYR A 2 -6.50 -1.34 -6.00
C TYR A 2 -7.39 -1.96 -4.92
N GLU A 3 -8.35 -2.82 -5.32
CA GLU A 3 -9.27 -3.49 -4.40
C GLU A 3 -8.56 -4.34 -3.33
N SER A 4 -7.44 -4.98 -3.68
CA SER A 4 -6.63 -5.77 -2.74
C SER A 4 -5.96 -4.88 -1.69
N LEU A 5 -5.47 -3.71 -2.10
CA LEU A 5 -4.82 -2.75 -1.20
C LEU A 5 -5.83 -2.01 -0.32
N THR A 6 -6.98 -1.61 -0.86
CA THR A 6 -8.00 -0.83 -0.15
C THR A 6 -9.04 -1.68 0.59
N GLY A 7 -9.08 -2.98 0.33
CA GLY A 7 -9.96 -3.93 1.01
C GLY A 7 -9.20 -4.73 2.08
N PRO A 8 -8.81 -5.99 1.78
CA PRO A 8 -8.27 -6.91 2.79
C PRO A 8 -6.99 -6.39 3.46
N LEU A 9 -6.07 -5.79 2.70
CA LEU A 9 -4.85 -5.21 3.29
C LEU A 9 -5.18 -4.01 4.19
N ALA A 10 -6.11 -3.15 3.77
CA ALA A 10 -6.49 -1.98 4.55
C ALA A 10 -7.21 -2.35 5.86
N ALA A 11 -7.87 -3.50 5.92
CA ALA A 11 -8.56 -4.00 7.11
C ALA A 11 -7.61 -4.53 8.20
N LEU A 12 -6.33 -4.74 7.89
CA LEU A 12 -5.33 -5.19 8.87
C LEU A 12 -4.94 -4.05 9.82
N SER A 13 -4.56 -4.45 11.04
CA SER A 13 -4.09 -3.54 12.09
C SER A 13 -2.76 -2.87 11.73
N ASP A 14 -2.54 -1.67 12.27
CA ASP A 14 -1.39 -0.84 11.94
C ASP A 14 -0.04 -1.38 12.45
N ASP A 15 -0.07 -2.26 13.47
CA ASP A 15 1.10 -2.95 14.03
C ASP A 15 1.58 -4.14 13.17
N VAL A 16 0.78 -4.59 12.20
CA VAL A 16 1.18 -5.65 11.27
C VAL A 16 2.41 -5.22 10.48
N VAL A 17 3.48 -6.03 10.54
CA VAL A 17 4.73 -5.77 9.81
C VAL A 17 4.64 -6.36 8.40
N LEU A 18 4.88 -5.52 7.39
CA LEU A 18 4.89 -5.92 5.99
C LEU A 18 6.27 -6.43 5.57
N TYR A 19 6.29 -7.59 4.92
CA TYR A 19 7.46 -8.22 4.32
C TYR A 19 7.25 -8.29 2.78
N PRO A 20 7.91 -7.43 1.98
CA PRO A 20 7.77 -7.43 0.54
C PRO A 20 8.57 -8.58 -0.10
N GLY A 21 8.13 -9.04 -1.28
CA GLY A 21 8.88 -10.03 -2.05
C GLY A 21 10.19 -9.49 -2.63
N HIS A 22 10.31 -8.16 -2.81
CA HIS A 22 11.53 -7.49 -3.25
C HIS A 22 11.77 -6.22 -2.43
N ASN A 23 13.01 -6.00 -2.00
CA ASN A 23 13.41 -4.81 -1.26
C ASN A 23 14.06 -3.76 -2.18
N TYR A 24 13.22 -3.03 -2.93
CA TYR A 24 13.66 -1.86 -3.72
C TYR A 24 13.57 -0.54 -2.93
N GLY A 25 13.23 -0.63 -1.64
CA GLY A 25 13.03 0.52 -0.76
C GLY A 25 14.22 0.79 0.17
N PRO A 26 14.11 1.78 1.05
CA PRO A 26 15.15 2.10 2.02
C PRO A 26 15.26 1.06 3.15
N THR A 27 14.22 0.26 3.39
CA THR A 27 14.17 -0.74 4.47
C THR A 27 13.55 -2.04 3.98
N PRO A 28 14.00 -3.21 4.49
CA PRO A 28 13.48 -4.51 4.07
C PRO A 28 12.05 -4.77 4.53
N THR A 29 11.58 -4.10 5.58
CA THR A 29 10.22 -4.25 6.14
C THR A 29 9.71 -2.93 6.69
N SER A 30 8.41 -2.85 7.00
CA SER A 30 7.81 -1.70 7.67
C SER A 30 6.44 -2.04 8.27
N PRO A 31 6.05 -1.46 9.43
CA PRO A 31 4.67 -1.56 9.92
C PRO A 31 3.66 -0.99 8.92
N LEU A 32 2.49 -1.61 8.82
CA LEU A 32 1.41 -1.19 7.93
C LEU A 32 0.97 0.25 8.23
N GLY A 33 0.89 0.64 9.51
CA GLY A 33 0.53 2.00 9.91
C GLY A 33 1.52 3.05 9.39
N THR A 34 2.81 2.73 9.35
CA THR A 34 3.83 3.61 8.74
C THR A 34 3.59 3.73 7.23
N GLN A 35 3.39 2.60 6.55
CA GLN A 35 3.11 2.60 5.11
C GLN A 35 1.80 3.30 4.77
N ARG A 36 0.76 3.20 5.60
CA ARG A 36 -0.50 3.90 5.37
C ARG A 36 -0.32 5.43 5.33
N LYS A 37 0.61 5.97 6.12
CA LYS A 37 0.94 7.40 6.17
C LYS A 37 1.82 7.84 5.00
N THR A 38 2.78 7.01 4.59
CA THR A 38 3.85 7.40 3.66
C THR A 38 3.72 6.83 2.25
N ASN A 39 3.15 5.63 2.09
CA ASN A 39 3.01 4.95 0.82
C ASN A 39 1.90 5.59 -0.03
N ARG A 40 2.30 6.21 -1.15
CA ARG A 40 1.39 6.89 -2.07
C ARG A 40 0.28 5.97 -2.60
N TYR A 41 0.57 4.70 -2.85
CA TYR A 41 -0.39 3.75 -3.42
C TYR A 41 -1.50 3.37 -2.44
N LEU A 42 -1.21 3.35 -1.13
CA LEU A 42 -2.20 3.10 -0.08
C LEU A 42 -3.10 4.33 0.20
N ARG A 43 -2.79 5.48 -0.38
CA ARG A 43 -3.49 6.76 -0.15
C ARG A 43 -4.34 7.22 -1.34
N ILE A 44 -4.46 6.39 -2.38
CA ILE A 44 -5.24 6.70 -3.58
C ILE A 44 -6.73 6.58 -3.27
N ARG A 45 -7.51 7.62 -3.60
CA ARG A 45 -8.89 7.80 -3.14
C ARG A 45 -9.94 7.13 -4.03
N SER A 46 -9.59 6.77 -5.25
CA SER A 46 -10.53 6.17 -6.20
C SER A 46 -9.86 5.18 -7.15
N ARG A 47 -10.67 4.27 -7.71
CA ARG A 47 -10.22 3.32 -8.73
C ARG A 47 -9.76 4.03 -10.01
N ASP A 48 -10.35 5.18 -10.34
CA ASP A 48 -10.00 5.93 -11.53
C ASP A 48 -8.68 6.69 -11.36
N ASP A 49 -8.39 7.23 -10.17
CA ASP A 49 -7.07 7.80 -9.86
C ASP A 49 -5.97 6.73 -9.92
N TRP A 50 -6.28 5.54 -9.42
CA TRP A 50 -5.39 4.38 -9.52
C TRP A 50 -5.07 4.04 -10.98
N ARG A 51 -6.11 3.96 -11.82
CA ARG A 51 -6.01 3.68 -13.26
C ARG A 51 -5.10 4.70 -13.96
N ARG A 52 -5.36 6.00 -13.76
CA ARG A 52 -4.54 7.10 -14.28
C ARG A 52 -3.07 6.99 -13.87
N LEU A 53 -2.79 6.64 -12.61
CA LEU A 53 -1.42 6.48 -12.12
C LEU A 53 -0.71 5.29 -12.75
N MET A 54 -1.43 4.20 -13.01
CA MET A 54 -0.88 2.96 -13.55
C MET A 54 -0.85 2.92 -15.09
N GLY A 55 -1.27 3.99 -15.77
CA GLY A 55 -1.17 4.13 -17.23
C GLY A 55 -2.27 3.43 -18.03
N ARG A 56 -3.48 3.30 -17.48
CA ARG A 56 -4.68 2.85 -18.22
C ARG A 56 -5.91 3.65 -17.85
#